data_AF-A0A0N0T9E1-F1
#
_entry.id   AF-A0A0N0T9E1-F1
#
_cell.length_a   1.000
_cell.length_b   1.000
_cell.length_c   1.000
_cell.angle_alpha   90.00
_cell.angle_beta   90.00
_cell.angle_gamma   90.00
#
_symmetry.space_group_name_H-M   'P 1'
#
loop_
_entity.id
_entity.type
_entity.pdbx_description
1 polymer ?
#
loop_
_entity_poly.entity_id
_entity_poly.type
_entity_poly.pdbx_seq_one_letter_code
_entity_poly.pdbx_strand_id
1 'polypeptide(L)'
;MSDGYAADVAAVATTAQRLADTADEVAAVAAALDLGSGGDLGPGVTAAADELLRSWADRTAALRATLAEAADELRAAGAAYRDADELRHG
;
A
#
# COMPACT_ATOMS: atom_id res chain seq x y z
N MET A 1 32.50 -21.46 -0.03
CA MET A 1 31.80 -20.52 0.86
C MET A 1 30.91 -19.71 -0.05
N SER A 2 29.60 -19.79 0.09
CA SER A 2 28.69 -18.96 -0.71
C SER A 2 29.00 -17.52 -0.34
N ASP A 3 29.32 -16.69 -1.34
CA ASP A 3 29.18 -15.24 -1.17
C ASP A 3 27.75 -15.04 -0.67
N GLY A 4 27.64 -14.55 0.58
CA GLY A 4 26.38 -14.41 1.26
C GLY A 4 25.47 -13.53 0.42
N TYR A 5 24.17 -13.85 0.40
CA TYR A 5 23.15 -13.06 -0.28
C TYR A 5 23.24 -11.60 0.17
N ALA A 6 23.91 -10.75 -0.60
CA ALA A 6 23.97 -9.33 -0.34
C ALA A 6 22.63 -8.74 -0.76
N ALA A 7 21.75 -8.52 0.21
CA ALA A 7 20.48 -7.85 -0.05
C ALA A 7 20.78 -6.45 -0.60
N ASP A 8 20.20 -6.12 -1.76
CA ASP A 8 20.26 -4.78 -2.31
C ASP A 8 19.34 -3.87 -1.47
N VAL A 9 19.90 -3.32 -0.40
CA VAL A 9 19.18 -2.44 0.55
C VAL A 9 18.61 -1.21 -0.16
N ALA A 10 19.28 -0.71 -1.21
CA ALA A 10 18.79 0.43 -1.98
C ALA A 10 17.54 0.06 -2.79
N ALA A 11 17.52 -1.13 -3.40
CA ALA A 11 16.34 -1.66 -4.07
C ALA A 11 15.18 -1.92 -3.10
N VAL A 12 15.47 -2.44 -1.89
CA VAL A 12 14.46 -2.62 -0.83
C VAL A 12 13.85 -1.28 -0.41
N ALA A 13 14.68 -0.27 -0.15
CA ALA A 13 14.21 1.06 0.22
C ALA A 13 13.38 1.72 -0.90
N THR A 14 13.82 1.59 -2.15
CA THR A 14 13.08 2.09 -3.32
C THR A 14 11.72 1.42 -3.45
N THR A 15 11.66 0.10 -3.22
CA THR A 15 10.40 -0.66 -3.31
C THR A 15 9.44 -0.27 -2.18
N ALA A 16 9.94 -0.13 -0.95
CA ALA A 16 9.15 0.35 0.18
C ALA A 16 8.54 1.74 -0.09
N GLN A 17 9.32 2.65 -0.68
CA GLN A 17 8.83 3.97 -1.05
C GLN A 17 7.70 3.88 -2.09
N ARG A 18 7.90 3.11 -3.17
CA ARG A 18 6.87 2.93 -4.21
C ARG A 18 5.56 2.35 -3.67
N LEU A 19 5.64 1.40 -2.74
CA LEU A 19 4.46 0.83 -2.10
C LEU A 19 3.72 1.88 -1.25
N ALA A 20 4.44 2.72 -0.51
CA ALA A 20 3.85 3.81 0.24
C ALA A 20 3.20 4.86 -0.67
N ASP A 21 3.88 5.28 -1.74
CA ASP A 21 3.32 6.20 -2.73
C ASP A 21 2.05 5.63 -3.36
N THR A 22 2.06 4.34 -3.71
CA THR A 22 0.88 3.64 -4.25
C THR A 22 -0.24 3.57 -3.22
N ALA A 23 0.06 3.36 -1.94
CA ALA A 23 -0.93 3.35 -0.88
C ALA A 23 -1.62 4.72 -0.74
N ASP A 24 -0.88 5.82 -0.92
CA ASP A 24 -1.43 7.18 -0.91
C ASP A 24 -2.30 7.47 -2.14
N GLU A 25 -1.88 7.01 -3.33
CA GLU A 25 -2.70 7.07 -4.55
C GLU A 25 -4.02 6.30 -4.39
N VAL A 26 -3.96 5.09 -3.82
CA VAL A 26 -5.15 4.26 -3.52
C VAL A 26 -6.05 4.93 -2.47
N ALA A 27 -5.48 5.65 -1.51
CA ALA A 27 -6.25 6.43 -0.54
C ALA A 27 -7.10 7.52 -1.22
N ALA A 28 -6.53 8.20 -2.23
CA ALA A 28 -7.25 9.21 -3.00
C ALA A 28 -8.43 8.60 -3.78
N VAL A 29 -8.27 7.38 -4.32
CA VAL A 29 -9.36 6.65 -4.99
C VAL A 29 -10.47 6.29 -4.00
N ALA A 30 -10.12 5.76 -2.82
CA ALA A 30 -11.10 5.43 -1.79
C ALA A 30 -11.92 6.67 -1.37
N ALA A 31 -11.24 7.80 -1.14
CA ALA A 31 -11.89 9.06 -0.79
C ALA A 31 -12.84 9.56 -1.89
N ALA A 32 -12.51 9.32 -3.17
CA ALA A 32 -13.40 9.68 -4.28
C ALA A 32 -14.64 8.77 -4.35
N LEU A 33 -14.52 7.49 -4.02
CA LEU A 33 -15.64 6.55 -3.97
C LEU A 33 -16.62 6.87 -2.83
N ASP A 34 -16.11 7.36 -1.70
CA ASP A 34 -16.92 7.78 -0.54
C ASP A 34 -17.82 9.00 -0.83
N LEU A 35 -17.58 9.73 -1.92
CA LEU A 35 -18.47 10.82 -2.37
C LEU A 35 -19.81 10.31 -2.91
N GLY A 36 -19.95 8.99 -3.11
CA GLY A 36 -21.18 8.36 -3.57
C GLY A 36 -21.46 8.57 -5.06
N SER A 37 -22.67 8.25 -5.48
CA SER A 37 -23.09 8.24 -6.89
C SER A 37 -23.12 9.61 -7.58
N GLY A 38 -22.88 10.70 -6.85
CA GLY A 38 -22.79 12.06 -7.42
C GLY A 38 -24.13 12.68 -7.80
N GLY A 39 -25.27 12.04 -7.47
CA GLY A 39 -26.60 12.58 -7.70
C GLY A 39 -27.70 11.51 -7.69
N ASP A 40 -28.94 11.94 -7.89
CA ASP A 40 -30.08 11.03 -8.00
C ASP A 40 -30.10 10.36 -9.39
N LEU A 41 -29.90 9.04 -9.42
CA LEU A 41 -29.98 8.19 -10.60
C LEU A 41 -31.39 7.61 -10.82
N GLY A 42 -32.35 7.97 -9.96
CA GLY A 42 -33.70 7.45 -9.98
C GLY A 42 -33.93 6.28 -9.02
N PRO A 43 -35.20 5.88 -8.85
CA PRO A 43 -35.61 4.94 -7.81
C PRO A 43 -34.95 3.57 -7.98
N GLY A 44 -34.38 3.06 -6.88
CA GLY A 44 -33.68 1.77 -6.81
C GLY A 44 -32.24 1.80 -7.34
N VAL A 45 -31.95 2.61 -8.36
CA VAL A 45 -30.61 2.71 -8.96
C VAL A 45 -29.64 3.45 -8.05
N THR A 46 -30.06 4.57 -7.45
CA THR A 46 -29.23 5.36 -6.53
C THR A 46 -28.74 4.51 -5.35
N ALA A 47 -29.64 3.77 -4.71
CA ALA A 47 -29.29 2.91 -3.57
C ALA A 47 -28.33 1.77 -3.94
N ALA A 48 -28.54 1.13 -5.10
CA ALA A 48 -27.66 0.07 -5.59
C ALA A 48 -26.28 0.62 -5.98
N ALA A 49 -26.22 1.81 -6.58
CA ALA A 49 -24.97 2.49 -6.91
C ALA A 49 -24.19 2.87 -5.64
N ASP A 50 -24.86 3.40 -4.62
CA ASP A 50 -24.21 3.77 -3.36
C ASP A 50 -23.71 2.54 -2.59
N GLU A 51 -24.41 1.40 -2.66
CA GLU A 51 -23.92 0.14 -2.08
C GLU A 51 -22.70 -0.42 -2.82
N LEU A 52 -22.72 -0.37 -4.15
CA LEU A 52 -21.57 -0.76 -4.96
C LEU A 52 -20.35 0.11 -4.66
N LEU A 53 -20.53 1.44 -4.60
CA LEU A 53 -19.45 2.37 -4.30
C LEU A 53 -18.87 2.16 -2.90
N ARG A 54 -19.71 1.94 -1.88
CA ARG A 54 -19.24 1.54 -0.54
C ARG A 54 -18.44 0.25 -0.57
N SER A 55 -18.91 -0.78 -1.27
CA SER A 55 -18.15 -2.04 -1.39
C SER A 55 -16.80 -1.85 -2.08
N TRP A 56 -16.71 -0.95 -3.07
CA TRP A 56 -15.43 -0.61 -3.69
C TRP A 56 -14.54 0.21 -2.77
N ALA A 57 -15.08 1.16 -2.01
CA ALA A 57 -14.34 1.93 -1.03
C ALA A 57 -13.70 1.02 0.02
N ASP A 58 -14.45 0.06 0.57
CA ASP A 58 -13.96 -0.92 1.54
C ASP A 58 -12.81 -1.77 0.98
N ARG A 59 -12.94 -2.28 -0.26
CA ARG A 59 -11.88 -3.06 -0.92
C ARG A 59 -10.63 -2.23 -1.17
N THR A 60 -10.82 -0.96 -1.55
CA THR A 60 -9.72 -0.02 -1.83
C THR A 60 -8.99 0.34 -0.54
N ALA A 61 -9.72 0.53 0.56
CA ALA A 61 -9.14 0.74 1.89
C ALA A 61 -8.34 -0.48 2.37
N ALA A 62 -8.84 -1.70 2.14
CA ALA A 62 -8.11 -2.92 2.47
C ALA A 62 -6.82 -3.05 1.64
N LEU A 63 -6.87 -2.78 0.33
CA LEU A 63 -5.69 -2.77 -0.53
C LEU A 63 -4.63 -1.78 -0.06
N ARG A 64 -5.05 -0.55 0.28
CA ARG A 64 -4.16 0.47 0.86
C ARG A 64 -3.46 -0.05 2.12
N ALA A 65 -4.20 -0.69 3.02
CA ALA A 65 -3.62 -1.21 4.27
C ALA A 65 -2.54 -2.26 3.98
N THR A 66 -2.81 -3.20 3.06
CA THR A 66 -1.83 -4.21 2.64
C THR A 66 -0.57 -3.59 2.00
N LEU A 67 -0.72 -2.55 1.17
CA LEU A 67 0.42 -1.86 0.57
C LEU A 67 1.28 -1.15 1.63
N ALA A 68 0.64 -0.49 2.59
CA ALA A 68 1.33 0.18 3.69
C ALA A 68 2.08 -0.81 4.60
N GLU A 69 1.43 -1.93 4.94
CA GLU A 69 2.04 -3.01 5.72
C GLU A 69 3.27 -3.59 5.01
N ALA A 70 3.16 -3.91 3.71
CA ALA A 70 4.29 -4.39 2.93
C ALA A 70 5.43 -3.36 2.82
N ALA A 71 5.11 -2.05 2.76
CA ALA A 71 6.12 -1.01 2.79
C ALA A 71 6.88 -0.99 4.13
N ASP A 72 6.16 -1.14 5.25
CA ASP A 72 6.75 -1.18 6.60
C ASP A 72 7.60 -2.44 6.83
N GLU A 73 7.15 -3.59 6.36
CA GLU A 73 7.95 -4.83 6.39
C GLU A 73 9.26 -4.69 5.61
N LEU A 74 9.23 -4.09 4.42
CA LEU A 74 10.44 -3.83 3.64
C LEU A 74 11.37 -2.83 4.32
N ARG A 75 10.85 -1.78 4.98
CA ARG A 75 11.67 -0.87 5.78
C ARG A 75 12.35 -1.59 6.94
N ALA A 76 11.61 -2.45 7.64
CA ALA A 76 12.14 -3.25 8.74
C ALA A 76 13.23 -4.22 8.25
N ALA A 77 13.00 -4.91 7.13
CA ALA A 77 14.00 -5.77 6.52
C ALA A 77 15.25 -4.98 6.10
N GLY A 78 15.08 -3.81 5.47
CA GLY A 78 16.17 -2.94 5.08
C GLY A 78 16.98 -2.37 6.25
N ALA A 79 16.35 -2.19 7.42
CA ALA A 79 17.07 -1.85 8.65
C ALA A 79 17.89 -3.04 9.16
N ALA A 80 17.29 -4.23 9.24
CA ALA A 80 17.98 -5.44 9.68
C ALA A 80 19.19 -5.79 8.80
N TYR A 81 19.10 -5.60 7.48
CA TYR A 81 20.25 -5.81 6.58
C TYR A 81 21.39 -4.81 6.81
N ARG A 82 21.08 -3.53 7.10
CA ARG A 82 22.10 -2.52 7.42
C ARG A 82 22.81 -2.85 8.72
N ASP A 83 22.05 -3.17 9.76
CA ASP A 83 22.61 -3.54 11.06
C ASP A 83 23.54 -4.77 10.95
N ALA A 84 23.13 -5.76 10.16
CA ALA A 84 23.96 -6.94 9.91
C ALA A 84 25.25 -6.62 9.12
N ASP A 85 25.20 -5.67 8.18
CA ASP A 85 26.36 -5.26 7.41
C ASP A 85 27.34 -4.43 8.25
N GLU A 86 26.85 -3.56 9.13
CA GLU A 86 27.66 -2.81 10.09
C GLU A 86 28.40 -3.74 11.06
N LEU A 87 27.73 -4.77 11.60
CA LEU A 87 28.34 -5.78 12.47
C LEU A 87 29.41 -6.62 11.77
N ARG A 88 29.34 -6.75 10.45
CA ARG A 88 30.33 -7.52 9.65
C ARG A 88 31.58 -6.72 9.34
N HIS A 89 31.49 -5.38 9.33
CA HIS A 89 32.58 -4.48 8.94
C HIS A 89 33.17 -3.67 10.10
N GLY A 90 32.58 -3.72 11.31
CA GLY A 90 33.12 -3.15 12.55
C GLY A 90 33.99 -4.13 13.33
#